data_AF-A0A7W0SDP7-F1
#
_entry.id   AF-A0A7W0SDP7-F1
#
_cell.length_a   1.000
_cell.length_b   1.000
_cell.length_c   1.000
_cell.angle_alpha   90.00
_cell.angle_beta   90.00
_cell.angle_gamma   90.00
#
_symmetry.space_group_name_H-M   'P 1'
#
loop_
_entity.id
_entity.type
_entity.pdbx_description
1 polymer ?
#
loop_
_entity_poly.entity_id
_entity_poly.type
_entity_poly.pdbx_seq_one_letter_code
_entity_poly.pdbx_strand_id
1 'polypeptide(L)'
;MAEKKAAVAAEENIDEVQEIIDPPEIDSKYRMIILAAQRSKQLQRGAISRVDIDTRKSKPTRVALKEIEHRKVNFEILDGN
;
A
#
# COMPACT_ATOMS: atom_id res chain seq x y z
N MET A 1 -31.17 37.01 27.93
CA MET A 1 -31.84 36.82 26.63
C MET A 1 -30.74 36.74 25.58
N ALA A 2 -30.19 35.55 25.37
CA ALA A 2 -30.54 34.63 24.27
C ALA A 2 -29.69 34.95 23.02
N GLU A 3 -28.64 34.14 22.80
CA GLU A 3 -28.49 33.28 21.60
C GLU A 3 -27.73 34.00 20.47
N LYS A 4 -26.86 33.40 19.65
CA LYS A 4 -26.48 32.02 19.45
C LYS A 4 -25.14 32.00 18.68
N LYS A 5 -24.29 31.09 19.13
CA LYS A 5 -23.27 30.34 18.39
C LYS A 5 -23.63 30.14 16.91
N ALA A 6 -22.70 30.44 16.00
CA ALA A 6 -22.62 29.79 14.69
C ALA A 6 -21.15 29.72 14.27
N ALA A 7 -20.47 28.70 14.77
CA ALA A 7 -19.29 28.16 14.13
C ALA A 7 -19.77 27.34 12.93
N VAL A 8 -19.19 27.58 11.76
CA VAL A 8 -19.23 26.67 10.60
C VAL A 8 -17.81 26.76 10.03
N ALA A 9 -16.86 26.01 10.56
CA ALA A 9 -16.54 24.65 10.11
C ALA A 9 -16.45 24.61 8.58
N ALA A 10 -15.33 25.12 8.07
CA ALA A 10 -14.88 24.81 6.72
C ALA A 10 -14.49 23.33 6.72
N GLU A 11 -15.39 22.49 6.21
CA GLU A 11 -15.11 21.10 5.91
C GLU A 11 -14.11 21.08 4.76
N GLU A 12 -12.83 20.86 5.10
CA GLU A 12 -11.82 20.44 4.14
C GLU A 12 -12.22 19.06 3.61
N ASN A 13 -13.00 19.04 2.52
CA ASN A 13 -13.15 17.83 1.71
C ASN A 13 -11.79 17.55 1.07
N ILE A 14 -11.01 16.72 1.75
CA ILE A 14 -9.83 16.07 1.19
C ILE A 14 -10.39 15.01 0.25
N ASP A 15 -10.58 15.37 -1.02
CA ASP A 15 -10.86 14.39 -2.07
C ASP A 15 -9.72 13.36 -2.03
N GLU A 16 -9.96 12.22 -1.39
CA GLU A 16 -9.09 11.05 -1.45
C GLU A 16 -9.04 10.62 -2.91
N VAL A 17 -8.09 11.16 -3.67
CA VAL A 17 -7.73 10.62 -4.97
C VAL A 17 -7.16 9.23 -4.70
N GLN A 18 -8.05 8.23 -4.66
CA GLN A 18 -7.66 6.84 -4.62
C GLN A 18 -6.90 6.57 -5.91
N GLU A 19 -5.56 6.60 -5.84
CA GLU A 19 -4.73 6.13 -6.93
C GLU A 19 -5.17 4.70 -7.27
N ILE A 20 -5.71 4.54 -8.47
CA ILE A 20 -6.11 3.24 -8.99
C ILE A 20 -4.82 2.48 -9.29
N ILE A 21 -4.37 1.71 -8.30
CA ILE A 21 -3.20 0.85 -8.42
C ILE A 21 -3.65 -0.44 -9.12
N ASP A 22 -3.39 -0.56 -10.41
CA ASP A 22 -3.54 -1.81 -11.16
C ASP A 22 -2.16 -2.35 -11.58
N PRO A 23 -1.51 -3.17 -10.74
CA PRO A 23 -0.20 -3.71 -11.06
C PRO A 23 -0.32 -4.80 -12.13
N PRO A 24 0.69 -5.00 -12.98
CA PRO A 24 0.66 -6.05 -13.98
C PRO A 24 0.49 -7.45 -13.36
N GLU A 25 -0.07 -8.39 -14.12
CA GLU A 25 -0.21 -9.78 -13.66
C GLU A 25 1.16 -10.46 -13.53
N ILE A 26 1.31 -11.28 -12.49
CA ILE A 26 2.52 -12.06 -12.26
C ILE A 26 2.36 -13.43 -12.91
N ASP A 27 2.93 -13.60 -14.09
CA ASP A 27 2.90 -14.82 -14.90
C ASP A 27 3.73 -16.00 -14.31
N SER A 28 4.77 -15.70 -13.53
CA SER A 28 5.75 -16.69 -13.07
C SER A 28 5.91 -16.73 -11.54
N LYS A 29 5.93 -17.95 -10.99
CA LYS A 29 6.23 -18.20 -9.57
C LYS A 29 7.56 -17.59 -9.13
N TYR A 30 8.56 -17.60 -10.00
CA TYR A 30 9.87 -17.01 -9.70
C TYR A 30 9.81 -15.48 -9.62
N ARG A 31 9.04 -14.83 -10.51
CA ARG A 31 8.83 -13.38 -10.46
C ARG A 31 8.11 -12.98 -9.17
N MET A 32 7.11 -13.75 -8.74
CA MET A 32 6.44 -13.54 -7.46
C MET A 32 7.43 -13.57 -6.28
N ILE A 33 8.34 -14.55 -6.25
CA ILE A 33 9.33 -14.70 -5.17
C ILE A 33 10.29 -13.51 -5.15
N ILE A 34 10.79 -13.08 -6.32
CA ILE A 34 11.70 -11.93 -6.43
C ILE A 34 11.00 -10.65 -5.96
N LEU A 35 9.77 -10.42 -6.42
CA LEU A 35 8.97 -9.25 -6.05
C LEU A 35 8.70 -9.23 -4.53
N ALA A 36 8.28 -10.37 -3.96
CA ALA A 36 8.04 -10.50 -2.53
C ALA A 36 9.32 -10.26 -1.71
N ALA A 37 10.48 -10.74 -2.18
CA ALA A 37 11.77 -10.52 -1.54
C ALA A 37 12.19 -9.04 -1.58
N GLN A 38 12.05 -8.39 -2.73
CA GLN A 38 12.33 -6.96 -2.89
C GLN A 38 11.41 -6.12 -1.99
N ARG A 39 10.12 -6.42 -1.97
CA ARG A 39 9.16 -5.71 -1.11
C ARG A 39 9.41 -5.95 0.38
N SER A 40 9.73 -7.19 0.77
CA SER A 40 10.16 -7.50 2.13
C SER A 40 11.40 -6.70 2.56
N LYS A 41 12.35 -6.46 1.65
CA LYS A 41 13.52 -5.61 1.91
C LYS A 41 13.12 -4.14 2.13
N GLN A 42 12.12 -3.64 1.41
CA GLN A 42 11.58 -2.28 1.64
C GLN A 42 10.92 -2.17 3.03
N LEU A 43 10.10 -3.15 3.41
CA LEU A 43 9.44 -3.18 4.71
C LEU A 43 10.44 -3.25 5.87
N GLN A 44 11.51 -4.04 5.72
CA GLN A 44 12.62 -4.08 6.70
C GLN A 44 13.35 -2.74 6.84
N ARG A 45 13.35 -1.92 5.79
CA ARG A 45 13.93 -0.56 5.80
C ARG A 45 12.97 0.50 6.36
N GLY A 46 11.80 0.10 6.87
CA GLY A 46 10.80 1.02 7.42
C GLY A 46 9.80 1.56 6.41
N ALA A 47 9.67 0.94 5.22
CA ALA A 47 8.59 1.30 4.29
C ALA A 47 7.22 1.05 4.93
N ILE A 48 6.26 1.91 4.57
CA ILE A 48 4.88 1.81 5.05
C ILE A 48 4.20 0.60 4.39
N SER A 49 3.53 -0.19 5.21
CA SER A 49 2.64 -1.28 4.78
C SER A 49 1.37 -0.70 4.16
N ARG A 50 0.97 -1.20 2.99
CA ARG A 50 -0.28 -0.84 2.30
C ARG A 50 -1.46 -1.74 2.71
N VAL A 51 -1.20 -2.75 3.53
CA VAL A 51 -2.21 -3.63 4.13
C VAL A 51 -2.36 -3.33 5.62
N ASP A 52 -3.57 -3.54 6.14
CA ASP A 52 -3.88 -3.41 7.56
C ASP A 52 -3.33 -4.62 8.34
N ILE A 53 -2.03 -4.59 8.57
CA ILE A 53 -1.32 -5.57 9.40
C ILE A 53 -0.36 -4.85 10.33
N ASP A 54 -0.34 -5.34 11.57
CA ASP A 54 0.70 -4.99 12.53
C ASP A 54 2.07 -5.51 12.05
N THR A 55 2.86 -4.58 11.51
CA THR A 55 4.23 -4.81 11.00
C THR A 55 5.21 -5.20 12.11
N ARG A 56 4.90 -4.93 13.39
CA ARG A 56 5.75 -5.33 14.53
C ARG A 56 5.55 -6.78 14.91
N LYS A 57 4.36 -7.34 14.69
CA LYS A 57 4.00 -8.73 15.03
C LYS A 57 4.13 -9.69 13.85
N SER A 58 4.21 -9.17 12.63
CA SER A 58 4.24 -9.97 11.40
C SER A 58 5.62 -9.94 10.75
N LYS A 59 6.03 -11.09 10.21
CA LYS A 59 7.27 -11.16 9.42
C LYS A 59 7.13 -10.27 8.16
N PRO A 60 8.16 -9.50 7.76
CA PRO A 60 8.10 -8.62 6.58
C PRO A 60 7.71 -9.35 5.29
N THR A 61 8.17 -10.59 5.10
CA THR A 61 7.77 -11.44 3.97
C THR A 61 6.28 -11.80 3.98
N ARG A 62 5.67 -11.96 5.16
CA ARG A 62 4.22 -12.24 5.29
C ARG A 62 3.40 -11.02 4.85
N VAL A 63 3.86 -9.83 5.23
CA VAL A 63 3.24 -8.55 4.84
C VAL A 63 3.36 -8.36 3.33
N ALA A 64 4.56 -8.54 2.76
CA ALA A 64 4.80 -8.42 1.32
C ALA A 64 3.92 -9.37 0.48
N LEU A 65 3.78 -10.63 0.90
CA LEU A 65 2.91 -11.59 0.19
C LEU A 65 1.44 -11.15 0.20
N LYS A 66 0.95 -10.62 1.33
CA LYS A 66 -0.42 -10.10 1.40
C LYS A 66 -0.61 -8.83 0.57
N GLU A 67 0.38 -7.95 0.52
CA GLU A 67 0.29 -6.78 -0.36
C GLU A 67 0.23 -7.20 -1.84
N ILE A 68 0.97 -8.24 -2.24
CA ILE A 68 0.91 -8.80 -3.59
C ILE A 68 -0.46 -9.45 -3.86
N GLU A 69 -0.98 -10.24 -2.92
CA GLU A 69 -2.31 -10.87 -2.99
C GLU A 69 -3.44 -9.83 -3.15
N HIS A 70 -3.32 -8.70 -2.45
CA HIS A 70 -4.27 -7.58 -2.56
C HIS A 70 -3.98 -6.62 -3.73
N ARG A 71 -3.03 -6.94 -4.62
CA ARG A 71 -2.62 -6.10 -5.77
C ARG A 71 -2.23 -4.67 -5.36
N LYS A 72 -1.65 -4.50 -4.16
CA LYS A 72 -1.22 -3.20 -3.61
C LYS A 72 0.26 -2.90 -3.82
N VAL A 73 0.99 -3.73 -4.57
CA VAL A 73 2.42 -3.51 -4.86
C VAL A 73 2.58 -3.06 -6.29
N ASN A 74 3.04 -1.83 -6.48
CA ASN A 74 3.37 -1.29 -7.79
C ASN A 74 4.74 -1.83 -8.22
N PHE A 75 4.82 -2.36 -9.43
CA PHE A 75 6.06 -2.77 -10.07
C PHE A 75 5.93 -2.70 -11.58
N GLU A 76 7.05 -2.53 -12.25
CA GLU A 76 7.18 -2.59 -13.70
C GLU A 76 8.11 -3.74 -14.05
N ILE A 77 7.77 -4.49 -15.10
CA ILE A 77 8.62 -5.57 -15.62
C ILE A 77 9.46 -4.94 -16.74
N LEU A 78 10.75 -4.83 -16.49
CA LEU A 78 11.71 -4.41 -17.51
C LEU A 78 12.15 -5.66 -18.27
N ASP A 79 11.63 -5.85 -19.48
CA ASP A 79 12.17 -6.86 -20.39
C ASP A 79 13.53 -6.38 -20.90
N GLY A 80 14.59 -7.07 -20.50
CA GLY A 80 15.96 -6.79 -20.95
C GLY A 80 16.08 -7.14 -22.42
N ASN A 81 16.11 -6.12 -23.27
CA ASN A 81 16.37 -6.21 -24.71
C ASN A 81 17.87 -6.29 -24.99
#